data_AF-A0A929T9A3-F1
#
_entry.id   AF-A0A929T9A3-F1
#
_cell.length_a   1.000
_cell.length_b   1.000
_cell.length_c   1.000
_cell.angle_alpha   90.00
_cell.angle_beta   90.00
_cell.angle_gamma   90.00
#
_symmetry.space_group_name_H-M   'P 1'
#
loop_
_entity.id
_entity.type
_entity.pdbx_description
1 polymer ?
#
loop_
_entity_poly.entity_id
_entity_poly.type
_entity_poly.pdbx_seq_one_letter_code
_entity_poly.pdbx_strand_id
1 'polypeptide(L)'
;MANNTIDARLLAKMFLAGAKNLEAKKAWINELNVFPVPDGDTGTNMTMTIMSAAKEVTQADPSDMKAICKCISSGSLRGARGNSGVILSQLLRGFT
;
A
#
# COMPACT_ATOMS: atom_id res chain seq x y z
N MET A 1 -22.51 -16.32 1.26
CA MET A 1 -23.09 -15.09 0.66
C MET A 1 -21.93 -14.19 0.26
N ALA A 2 -21.93 -13.62 -0.94
CA ALA A 2 -20.93 -12.61 -1.30
C ALA A 2 -21.18 -11.34 -0.46
N ASN A 3 -20.11 -10.76 0.07
CA ASN A 3 -20.19 -9.52 0.83
C ASN A 3 -20.28 -8.37 -0.18
N ASN A 4 -21.43 -7.67 -0.24
CA ASN A 4 -21.68 -6.61 -1.23
C ASN A 4 -21.24 -5.23 -0.73
N THR A 5 -20.65 -5.14 0.46
CA THR A 5 -20.19 -3.90 1.09
C THR A 5 -18.78 -4.08 1.64
N ILE A 6 -18.02 -2.98 1.66
CA ILE A 6 -16.71 -2.91 2.30
C ILE A 6 -16.84 -1.99 3.51
N ASP A 7 -16.81 -2.59 4.71
CA ASP A 7 -16.72 -1.85 5.97
C ASP A 7 -15.26 -1.52 6.32
N ALA A 8 -15.05 -0.70 7.35
CA ALA A 8 -13.72 -0.25 7.76
C ALA A 8 -12.79 -1.41 8.13
N ARG A 9 -13.32 -2.44 8.80
CA ARG A 9 -12.56 -3.61 9.24
C ARG A 9 -12.13 -4.46 8.05
N LEU A 10 -13.03 -4.64 7.08
CA LEU A 10 -12.74 -5.35 5.84
C LEU A 10 -11.72 -4.58 5.01
N LEU A 11 -11.85 -3.26 4.87
CA LEU A 11 -10.86 -2.43 4.17
C LEU A 11 -9.47 -2.55 4.82
N ALA A 12 -9.39 -2.43 6.16
CA ALA A 12 -8.13 -2.58 6.87
C ALA A 12 -7.50 -3.96 6.61
N LYS A 13 -8.28 -5.05 6.69
CA LYS A 13 -7.81 -6.40 6.39
C LYS A 13 -7.34 -6.55 4.94
N MET A 14 -8.11 -6.03 3.97
CA MET A 14 -7.76 -6.05 2.56
C MET A 14 -6.44 -5.31 2.31
N PHE A 15 -6.27 -4.12 2.91
CA PHE A 15 -5.06 -3.33 2.76
C PHE A 15 -3.83 -4.03 3.34
N LEU A 16 -3.94 -4.57 4.57
CA LEU A 16 -2.85 -5.32 5.21
C LEU A 16 -2.49 -6.60 4.46
N ALA A 17 -3.48 -7.31 3.90
CA ALA A 17 -3.24 -8.47 3.05
C ALA A 17 -2.55 -8.07 1.74
N GLY A 18 -2.98 -6.97 1.12
CA GLY A 18 -2.34 -6.40 -0.07
C GLY A 18 -0.89 -6.02 0.17
N ALA A 19 -0.59 -5.37 1.30
CA ALA A 19 0.77 -5.02 1.71
C ALA A 19 1.68 -6.24 1.84
N LYS A 20 1.21 -7.29 2.54
CA LYS A 20 1.94 -8.57 2.66
C LYS A 20 2.13 -9.27 1.32
N ASN A 21 1.14 -9.22 0.45
CA ASN A 21 1.25 -9.83 -0.88
C ASN A 21 2.26 -9.07 -1.76
N LEU A 22 2.30 -7.74 -1.66
CA LEU A 22 3.30 -6.93 -2.36
C LEU A 22 4.71 -7.24 -1.88
N GLU A 23 4.90 -7.36 -0.56
CA GLU A 23 6.17 -7.79 0.04
C GLU A 23 6.59 -9.19 -0.44
N ALA A 24 5.67 -10.16 -0.42
CA ALA A 24 5.93 -11.52 -0.89
C ALA A 24 6.28 -11.61 -2.38
N LYS A 25 5.83 -10.62 -3.18
CA LYS A 25 6.11 -10.52 -4.61
C LYS A 25 7.19 -9.50 -4.95
N LYS A 26 7.85 -8.90 -3.96
CA LYS A 26 8.88 -7.86 -4.12
C LYS A 26 9.94 -8.22 -5.17
N ALA A 27 10.57 -9.39 -5.03
CA ALA A 27 11.64 -9.82 -5.94
C ALA A 27 11.14 -9.97 -7.38
N TRP A 28 9.99 -10.63 -7.55
CA TRP A 28 9.35 -10.77 -8.85
C TRP A 28 9.01 -9.41 -9.48
N ILE A 29 8.53 -8.44 -8.70
CA ILE A 29 8.23 -7.08 -9.22
C ILE A 29 9.51 -6.33 -9.60
N ASN A 30 10.60 -6.48 -8.84
CA ASN A 30 11.89 -5.91 -9.21
C ASN A 30 12.37 -6.45 -10.58
N GLU A 31 12.07 -7.71 -10.89
CA GLU A 31 12.42 -8.35 -12.17
C GLU A 31 11.52 -7.91 -13.34
N LEU A 32 10.34 -7.32 -13.09
CA LEU A 32 9.45 -6.86 -14.15
C LEU A 32 9.90 -5.52 -14.77
N ASN A 33 10.49 -4.63 -13.98
CA ASN A 33 10.90 -3.30 -14.45
C ASN A 33 12.29 -3.33 -15.09
N VAL A 34 12.34 -3.69 -16.38
CA VAL A 34 13.60 -3.88 -17.12
C VAL A 34 13.90 -2.78 -18.15
N PHE A 35 13.12 -1.69 -18.19
CA PHE A 35 13.22 -0.66 -19.23
C PHE A 35 13.71 0.71 -18.71
N PRO A 36 14.61 1.42 -19.42
CA PRO A 36 15.51 0.94 -20.48
C PRO A 36 16.71 0.16 -19.92
N VAL A 37 16.96 0.28 -18.61
CA VAL A 37 17.97 -0.44 -17.84
C VAL A 37 17.30 -0.93 -16.55
N PRO A 38 17.49 -2.19 -16.13
CA PRO A 38 16.94 -2.68 -14.87
C PRO A 38 17.53 -1.92 -13.68
N ASP A 39 16.71 -1.18 -12.94
CA ASP A 39 17.08 -0.58 -11.66
C ASP A 39 16.89 -1.55 -10.48
N GLY A 40 16.08 -2.60 -10.69
CA GLY A 40 15.88 -3.70 -9.73
C GLY A 40 15.26 -3.25 -8.40
N ASP A 41 14.64 -2.07 -8.36
CA ASP A 41 14.18 -1.45 -7.11
C ASP A 41 12.67 -1.20 -7.06
N THR A 42 11.94 -1.42 -8.15
CA THR A 42 10.51 -1.08 -8.25
C THR A 42 9.67 -1.73 -7.15
N GLY A 43 9.80 -3.04 -6.97
CA GLY A 43 9.14 -3.78 -5.89
C GLY A 43 9.64 -3.38 -4.50
N THR A 44 10.93 -3.07 -4.35
CA THR A 44 11.51 -2.57 -3.09
C THR A 44 10.87 -1.25 -2.68
N ASN A 45 10.80 -0.29 -3.61
CA ASN A 45 10.21 1.04 -3.44
C ASN A 45 8.72 0.97 -3.11
N MET A 46 7.96 0.16 -3.83
CA MET A 46 6.53 -0.05 -3.56
C MET A 46 6.31 -0.75 -2.20
N THR A 47 7.13 -1.74 -1.84
CA THR A 47 7.01 -2.46 -0.56
C THR A 47 7.29 -1.53 0.62
N MET A 48 8.37 -0.74 0.58
CA MET A 48 8.66 0.23 1.65
C MET A 48 7.51 1.25 1.82
N THR A 49 6.95 1.70 0.70
CA THR A 49 5.83 2.65 0.69
C THR A 49 4.58 2.06 1.32
N ILE A 50 4.14 0.87 0.87
CA ILE A 50 2.90 0.26 1.38
C ILE A 50 3.04 -0.22 2.82
N MET A 51 4.23 -0.67 3.24
CA MET A 51 4.47 -1.13 4.60
C MET A 51 4.50 0.03 5.61
N SER A 52 4.94 1.22 5.19
CA SER A 52 4.78 2.45 5.99
C SER A 52 3.30 2.74 6.30
N ALA A 53 2.44 2.67 5.27
CA ALA A 53 1.00 2.82 5.45
C ALA A 53 0.40 1.68 6.31
N ALA A 54 0.83 0.44 6.08
CA ALA A 54 0.33 -0.72 6.81
C ALA A 54 0.59 -0.60 8.33
N LYS A 55 1.77 -0.11 8.73
CA LYS A 55 2.11 0.15 10.13
C LYS A 55 1.09 1.09 10.80
N GLU A 56 0.67 2.14 10.10
CA GLU A 56 -0.32 3.08 10.64
C GLU A 56 -1.72 2.49 10.69
N VAL A 57 -2.12 1.75 9.65
CA VAL A 57 -3.39 1.03 9.63
C VAL A 57 -3.49 0.05 10.81
N THR A 58 -2.40 -0.61 11.21
CA THR A 58 -2.42 -1.49 12.39
C THR A 58 -2.64 -0.78 13.73
N GLN A 59 -2.41 0.54 13.78
CA GLN A 59 -2.56 1.38 14.97
C GLN A 59 -3.87 2.19 14.98
N ALA A 60 -4.56 2.23 13.84
CA ALA A 60 -5.82 2.95 13.69
C ALA A 60 -7.00 2.18 14.31
N ASP A 61 -8.07 2.91 14.64
CA ASP A 61 -9.34 2.29 15.03
C ASP A 61 -9.93 1.51 13.83
N PRO A 62 -10.06 0.16 13.91
CA PRO A 62 -10.55 -0.66 12.81
C PRO A 62 -12.05 -0.50 12.55
N SER A 63 -12.77 0.29 13.34
CA SER A 63 -14.18 0.60 13.15
C SER A 63 -14.44 1.95 12.45
N ASP A 64 -13.43 2.81 12.34
CA ASP A 64 -13.55 4.13 11.72
C ASP A 64 -12.99 4.14 10.28
N MET A 65 -13.89 4.18 9.29
CA MET A 65 -13.53 4.23 7.88
C MET A 65 -12.65 5.44 7.54
N LYS A 66 -12.94 6.62 8.10
CA LYS A 66 -12.16 7.84 7.81
C LYS A 66 -10.76 7.72 8.40
N ALA A 67 -10.62 7.16 9.60
CA ALA A 67 -9.32 6.92 10.21
C ALA A 67 -8.47 5.96 9.36
N ILE A 68 -9.05 4.83 8.93
CA ILE A 68 -8.37 3.85 8.07
C ILE A 68 -7.93 4.49 6.74
N CYS A 69 -8.84 5.16 6.03
CA CYS A 69 -8.51 5.84 4.78
C CYS A 69 -7.41 6.90 4.95
N LYS A 70 -7.43 7.65 6.05
CA LYS A 70 -6.41 8.66 6.36
C LYS A 70 -5.05 8.05 6.68
N CYS A 71 -5.00 6.92 7.39
CA CYS A 71 -3.74 6.19 7.62
C CYS A 71 -3.17 5.62 6.31
N ILE A 72 -4.03 5.06 5.44
CA ILE A 72 -3.61 4.57 4.11
C ILE A 72 -3.03 5.71 3.27
N SER A 73 -3.78 6.82 3.14
CA SER A 73 -3.40 7.99 2.35
C SER A 73 -2.13 8.64 2.88
N SER A 74 -2.11 9.05 4.16
CA SER A 74 -0.98 9.80 4.72
C SER A 74 0.26 8.94 4.98
N GLY A 75 0.09 7.68 5.40
CA GLY A 75 1.19 6.78 5.67
C GLY A 75 1.91 6.32 4.41
N SER A 76 1.18 6.17 3.30
CA SER A 76 1.80 5.90 2.00
C SER A 76 2.53 7.12 1.46
N LEU A 77 1.96 8.33 1.58
CA LEU A 77 2.60 9.56 1.12
C LEU A 77 3.91 9.86 1.87
N ARG A 78 3.90 9.78 3.21
CA ARG A 78 5.12 9.98 4.01
C ARG A 78 6.15 8.86 3.83
N GLY A 79 5.66 7.65 3.55
CA GLY A 79 6.49 6.47 3.33
C GLY A 79 7.01 6.32 1.90
N ALA A 80 6.61 7.19 0.98
CA ALA A 80 6.89 7.05 -0.44
C ALA A 80 8.40 6.99 -0.73
N ARG A 81 8.81 6.01 -1.52
CA ARG A 81 10.21 5.81 -1.95
C ARG A 81 10.28 5.60 -3.46
N GLY A 82 11.21 6.30 -4.11
CA GLY A 82 11.38 6.23 -5.56
C GLY A 82 10.12 6.60 -6.35
N ASN A 83 10.20 6.45 -7.67
CA ASN A 83 9.10 6.83 -8.55
C ASN A 83 7.87 5.92 -8.36
N SER A 84 8.08 4.61 -8.26
CA SER A 84 6.99 3.63 -8.11
C SER A 84 6.25 3.80 -6.79
N GLY A 85 6.95 4.07 -5.69
CA GLY A 85 6.34 4.39 -4.40
C GLY A 85 5.57 5.70 -4.42
N VAL A 86 6.11 6.75 -5.06
CA VAL A 86 5.39 8.03 -5.23
C VAL A 86 4.09 7.81 -6.00
N ILE A 87 4.11 7.12 -7.15
CA ILE A 87 2.89 6.83 -7.93
C ILE A 87 1.87 6.06 -7.10
N LEU A 88 2.31 5.01 -6.38
CA LEU A 88 1.44 4.22 -5.51
C LEU A 88 0.79 5.10 -4.42
N SER A 89 1.56 5.98 -3.79
CA SER A 89 1.04 6.90 -2.78
C SER A 89 0.03 7.90 -3.36
N GLN A 90 0.18 8.33 -4.61
CA GLN A 90 -0.78 9.24 -5.25
C GLN A 90 -2.11 8.53 -5.52
N LEU A 91 -2.10 7.25 -5.89
CA LEU A 91 -3.31 6.45 -6.00
C LEU A 91 -4.04 6.36 -4.65
N LEU A 92 -3.29 6.03 -3.59
CA LEU A 92 -3.84 5.87 -2.24
C LEU A 92 -4.25 7.20 -1.59
N ARG A 93 -3.66 8.32 -2.01
CA ARG A 93 -4.05 9.67 -1.59
C ARG A 93 -5.53 9.96 -1.89
N GLY A 94 -6.09 9.37 -2.95
CA GLY A 94 -7.50 9.53 -3.34
C GLY A 94 -8.51 8.94 -2.35
N PHE A 95 -8.07 8.27 -1.27
CA PHE A 95 -8.97 7.73 -0.25
C PHE A 95 -9.47 8.79 0.73
N THR A 96 -8.90 9.99 0.70
CA THR A 96 -9.26 11.16 1.52
C THR A 96 -9.30 12.42 0.68
#